data_AF-A0A973CQ98-F1
#
_entry.id   AF-A0A973CQ98-F1
#
_cell.length_a   1.000
_cell.length_b   1.000
_cell.length_c   1.000
_cell.angle_alpha   90.00
_cell.angle_beta   90.00
_cell.angle_gamma   90.00
#
_symmetry.space_group_name_H-M   'P 1'
#
loop_
_entity.id
_entity.type
_entity.pdbx_description
1 polymer ?
#
loop_
_entity_poly.entity_id
_entity_poly.type
_entity_poly.pdbx_seq_one_letter_code
_entity_poly.pdbx_strand_id
1 'polypeptide(L)'
;MDDIADLVGEAQGKSYFDKFRMQISTFVSREAALMDKRKKDGKTAANLVESSILEVEQAAKWVDHTHEVIAAANSILASAVDMETGARGYLLAGKDEFLAPYTVGQRSFKKGISDLKQVVSDNPAQVQLLEEMALTISDWQKKV
;
A
#
# COMPACT_ATOMS: atom_id res chain seq x y z
N MET A 1 48.63 -9.07 -72.29
CA MET A 1 48.04 -7.85 -71.69
C MET A 1 46.81 -8.19 -70.84
N ASP A 2 46.18 -9.37 -71.01
CA ASP A 2 45.00 -9.78 -70.24
C ASP A 2 45.26 -10.11 -68.77
N ASP A 3 46.44 -10.62 -68.39
CA ASP A 3 46.75 -10.95 -66.98
C ASP A 3 46.66 -9.76 -66.01
N ILE A 4 47.01 -8.54 -66.47
CA ILE A 4 47.04 -7.35 -65.59
C ILE A 4 45.61 -6.82 -65.35
N ALA A 5 44.69 -7.00 -66.31
CA ALA A 5 43.31 -6.53 -66.18
C ALA A 5 42.51 -7.40 -65.18
N ASP A 6 42.70 -8.72 -65.21
CA ASP A 6 42.08 -9.64 -64.26
C ASP A 6 42.66 -9.48 -62.84
N LEU A 7 43.99 -9.31 -62.72
CA LEU A 7 44.65 -8.97 -61.45
C LEU A 7 44.16 -7.65 -60.86
N VAL A 8 43.89 -6.64 -61.69
CA VAL A 8 43.36 -5.34 -61.25
C VAL A 8 41.88 -5.46 -60.83
N GLY A 9 41.08 -6.27 -61.53
CA GLY A 9 39.69 -6.58 -61.14
C GLY A 9 39.59 -7.32 -59.79
N GLU A 10 40.45 -8.31 -59.58
CA GLU A 10 40.56 -9.03 -58.29
C GLU A 10 41.07 -8.13 -57.16
N ALA A 11 42.08 -7.28 -57.43
CA ALA A 11 42.62 -6.34 -56.46
C ALA A 11 41.60 -5.26 -56.05
N GLN A 12 40.79 -4.76 -57.01
CA GLN A 12 39.70 -3.83 -56.73
C GLN A 12 38.60 -4.50 -55.90
N GLY A 13 38.16 -5.71 -56.28
CA GLY A 13 37.17 -6.47 -55.51
C GLY A 13 37.59 -6.69 -54.05
N LYS A 14 38.86 -7.07 -53.81
CA LYS A 14 39.41 -7.23 -52.46
C LYS A 14 39.31 -5.95 -51.63
N SER A 15 39.67 -4.79 -52.20
CA SER A 15 39.58 -3.49 -51.53
C SER A 15 38.15 -3.12 -51.10
N TYR A 16 37.15 -3.37 -51.96
CA TYR A 16 35.74 -3.15 -51.62
C TYR A 16 35.28 -4.06 -50.47
N PHE A 17 35.63 -5.35 -50.52
CA PHE A 17 35.26 -6.29 -49.47
C PHE A 17 35.96 -5.99 -48.14
N ASP A 18 37.21 -5.52 -48.16
CA ASP A 18 37.91 -5.11 -46.94
C ASP A 18 37.26 -3.88 -46.31
N LYS A 19 36.86 -2.90 -47.13
CA LYS A 19 36.06 -1.75 -46.67
C LYS A 19 34.72 -2.19 -46.07
N PHE A 20 34.00 -3.10 -46.74
CA PHE A 20 32.74 -3.63 -46.25
C PHE A 20 32.90 -4.37 -44.91
N ARG A 21 33.93 -5.21 -44.76
CA ARG A 21 34.26 -5.86 -43.49
C ARG A 21 34.49 -4.85 -42.37
N MET A 22 35.21 -3.76 -42.65
CA MET A 22 35.43 -2.67 -41.70
C MET A 22 34.12 -1.97 -41.30
N GLN A 23 33.22 -1.74 -42.27
CA GLN A 23 31.91 -1.16 -42.01
C GLN A 23 31.04 -2.07 -41.14
N ILE A 24 31.00 -3.37 -41.45
CA ILE A 24 30.30 -4.37 -40.63
C ILE A 24 30.87 -4.43 -39.22
N SER A 25 32.20 -4.47 -39.07
CA SER A 25 32.85 -4.44 -37.76
C SER A 25 32.43 -3.19 -36.97
N THR A 26 32.44 -2.02 -37.61
CA THR A 26 32.02 -0.76 -36.99
C THR A 26 30.55 -0.79 -36.57
N PHE A 27 29.67 -1.33 -37.43
CA PHE A 27 28.25 -1.47 -37.14
C PHE A 27 28.00 -2.39 -35.93
N VAL A 28 28.64 -3.57 -35.92
CA VAL A 28 28.51 -4.54 -34.83
C VAL A 28 29.04 -3.96 -33.51
N SER A 29 30.18 -3.26 -33.52
CA SER A 29 30.70 -2.60 -32.32
C SER A 29 29.74 -1.55 -31.76
N ARG A 30 29.06 -0.78 -32.64
CA ARG A 30 28.05 0.20 -32.22
C ARG A 30 26.81 -0.47 -31.62
N GLU A 31 26.28 -1.52 -32.25
CA GLU A 31 25.14 -2.26 -31.70
C GLU A 31 25.47 -2.98 -30.39
N ALA A 32 26.69 -3.51 -30.25
CA ALA A 32 27.16 -4.09 -28.99
C ALA A 32 27.17 -3.06 -27.86
N ALA A 33 27.66 -1.84 -28.11
CA ALA A 33 27.62 -0.76 -27.13
C ALA A 33 26.19 -0.32 -26.77
N LEU A 34 25.26 -0.32 -27.75
CA LEU A 34 23.85 -0.03 -27.49
C LEU A 34 23.16 -1.13 -26.68
N MET A 35 23.59 -2.39 -26.82
CA MET A 35 23.01 -3.52 -26.08
C MET A 35 23.15 -3.34 -24.57
N ASP A 36 24.31 -2.90 -24.09
CA ASP A 36 24.53 -2.67 -22.66
C ASP A 36 23.66 -1.53 -22.11
N LYS A 37 23.52 -0.45 -22.90
CA LYS A 37 22.60 0.64 -22.57
C LYS A 37 21.15 0.15 -22.48
N ARG A 38 20.66 -0.56 -23.50
CA ARG A 38 19.29 -1.11 -23.54
C ARG A 38 19.02 -2.06 -22.38
N LYS A 39 19.98 -2.92 -22.02
CA LYS A 39 19.88 -3.81 -20.85
C LYS A 39 19.77 -3.03 -19.54
N LYS A 40 20.60 -2.00 -19.37
CA LYS A 40 20.57 -1.14 -18.18
C LYS A 40 19.23 -0.39 -18.09
N ASP A 41 18.81 0.25 -19.18
CA ASP A 41 17.55 0.99 -19.24
C ASP A 41 16.36 0.07 -18.95
N GLY A 42 16.36 -1.16 -19.51
CA GLY A 42 15.35 -2.18 -19.23
C GLY A 42 15.32 -2.62 -17.76
N LYS A 43 16.49 -2.82 -17.14
CA LYS A 43 16.57 -3.16 -15.71
C LYS A 43 16.09 -2.01 -14.83
N THR A 44 16.44 -0.77 -15.17
CA THR A 44 15.93 0.40 -14.44
C THR A 44 14.42 0.50 -14.54
N ALA A 45 13.84 0.32 -15.73
CA ALA A 45 12.39 0.32 -15.90
C ALA A 45 11.71 -0.80 -15.10
N ALA A 46 12.27 -2.02 -15.10
CA ALA A 46 11.75 -3.13 -14.31
C ALA A 46 11.74 -2.83 -12.80
N ASN A 47 12.85 -2.31 -12.27
CA ASN A 47 12.94 -1.94 -10.85
C ASN A 47 11.93 -0.85 -10.46
N LEU A 48 11.71 0.15 -11.33
CA LEU A 48 10.73 1.21 -11.10
C LEU A 48 9.31 0.64 -11.02
N VAL A 49 8.95 -0.23 -11.97
CA VAL A 49 7.64 -0.90 -11.98
C VAL A 49 7.45 -1.74 -10.71
N GLU A 50 8.47 -2.49 -10.30
CA GLU A 50 8.43 -3.28 -9.06
C GLU A 50 8.19 -2.39 -7.83
N SER A 51 8.92 -1.27 -7.69
CA SER A 51 8.69 -0.34 -6.57
C SER A 51 7.30 0.28 -6.59
N SER A 52 6.79 0.67 -7.76
CA SER A 52 5.46 1.27 -7.88
C SER A 52 4.35 0.28 -7.54
N ILE A 53 4.50 -1.00 -7.88
CA ILE A 53 3.54 -2.05 -7.48
C ILE A 53 3.48 -2.17 -5.96
N LEU A 54 4.63 -2.19 -5.28
CA LEU A 54 4.68 -2.25 -3.81
C LEU A 54 4.03 -1.03 -3.16
N GLU A 55 4.21 0.16 -3.72
CA GLU A 55 3.55 1.38 -3.23
C GLU A 55 2.02 1.31 -3.36
N VAL A 56 1.52 0.81 -4.50
CA VAL A 56 0.08 0.62 -4.71
C VAL A 56 -0.51 -0.42 -3.76
N GLU A 57 0.18 -1.54 -3.54
CA GLU A 57 -0.25 -2.55 -2.57
C GLU A 57 -0.29 -1.99 -1.15
N GLN A 58 0.71 -1.19 -0.76
CA GLN A 58 0.73 -0.55 0.55
C GLN A 58 -0.39 0.48 0.70
N ALA A 59 -0.69 1.27 -0.35
CA ALA A 59 -1.80 2.19 -0.35
C ALA A 59 -3.14 1.46 -0.17
N ALA A 60 -3.36 0.33 -0.87
CA ALA A 60 -4.55 -0.49 -0.70
C ALA A 60 -4.69 -1.00 0.74
N LYS A 61 -3.60 -1.52 1.34
CA LYS A 61 -3.59 -1.95 2.74
C LYS A 61 -3.97 -0.82 3.71
N TRP A 62 -3.52 0.40 3.46
CA TRP A 62 -3.89 1.55 4.28
C TRP A 62 -5.36 1.95 4.15
N VAL A 63 -5.93 1.82 2.94
CA VAL A 63 -7.37 2.01 2.72
C VAL A 63 -8.17 0.98 3.51
N ASP A 64 -7.81 -0.30 3.40
CA ASP A 64 -8.47 -1.39 4.13
C ASP A 64 -8.36 -1.19 5.65
N HIS A 65 -7.16 -0.87 6.14
CA HIS A 65 -6.94 -0.55 7.55
C HIS A 65 -7.82 0.62 8.03
N THR A 66 -7.97 1.66 7.22
CA THR A 66 -8.83 2.81 7.55
C THR A 66 -10.30 2.38 7.67
N HIS A 67 -10.77 1.49 6.78
CA HIS A 67 -12.12 0.93 6.87
C HIS A 67 -12.31 0.10 8.14
N GLU A 68 -11.33 -0.71 8.54
CA GLU A 68 -11.35 -1.47 9.80
C GLU A 68 -11.45 -0.55 11.02
N VAL A 69 -10.64 0.52 11.05
CA VAL A 69 -10.65 1.52 12.13
C VAL A 69 -12.02 2.21 12.25
N ILE A 70 -12.61 2.62 11.12
CA ILE A 70 -13.94 3.25 11.10
C ILE A 70 -15.02 2.26 11.56
N ALA A 71 -14.98 1.01 11.12
CA ALA A 71 -15.94 -0.01 11.52
C ALA A 71 -15.85 -0.30 13.04
N ALA A 72 -14.64 -0.37 13.59
CA ALA A 72 -14.41 -0.53 15.02
C ALA A 72 -14.95 0.67 15.81
N ALA A 73 -14.72 1.90 15.35
CA ALA A 73 -15.26 3.12 15.97
C ALA A 73 -16.79 3.13 15.99
N ASN A 74 -17.45 2.73 14.89
CA ASN A 74 -18.90 2.61 14.83
C ASN A 74 -19.45 1.53 15.77
N SER A 75 -18.70 0.43 15.96
CA SER A 75 -19.08 -0.63 16.90
C SER A 75 -18.97 -0.18 18.37
N ILE A 76 -17.98 0.66 18.68
CA ILE A 76 -17.84 1.33 19.99
C ILE A 76 -19.03 2.26 20.23
N LEU A 77 -19.42 3.07 19.25
CA LEU A 77 -20.59 3.93 19.34
C LEU A 77 -21.87 3.11 19.58
N ALA A 78 -22.10 2.05 18.81
CA ALA A 78 -23.25 1.17 18.99
C ALA A 78 -23.31 0.60 20.42
N SER A 79 -22.16 0.19 20.97
CA SER A 79 -22.06 -0.29 22.36
C SER A 79 -22.47 0.77 23.38
N ALA A 80 -22.09 2.03 23.17
CA ALA A 80 -22.52 3.15 24.03
C ALA A 80 -24.02 3.47 23.88
N VAL A 81 -24.59 3.33 22.69
CA VAL A 81 -26.04 3.47 22.46
C VAL A 81 -26.83 2.36 23.17
N ASP A 82 -26.34 1.12 23.16
CA ASP A 82 -26.94 0.02 23.93
C ASP A 82 -26.89 0.30 25.44
N MET A 83 -25.80 0.93 25.91
CA MET A 83 -25.70 1.40 27.28
C MET A 83 -26.79 2.42 27.61
N GLU A 84 -26.92 3.46 26.81
CA GLU A 84 -27.94 4.47 27.02
C GLU A 84 -29.35 3.89 26.97
N THR A 85 -29.61 2.99 26.02
CA THR A 85 -30.91 2.33 25.84
C THR A 85 -31.29 1.49 27.06
N GLY A 86 -30.36 0.68 27.57
CA GLY A 86 -30.60 -0.14 28.76
C GLY A 86 -30.82 0.70 30.02
N ALA A 87 -30.02 1.74 30.23
CA ALA A 87 -30.18 2.66 31.36
C ALA A 87 -31.55 3.34 31.34
N ARG A 88 -31.96 3.88 30.18
CA ARG A 88 -33.28 4.52 30.01
C ARG A 88 -34.42 3.52 30.25
N GLY A 89 -34.32 2.32 29.70
CA GLY A 89 -35.34 1.28 29.88
C GLY A 89 -35.53 0.91 31.36
N TYR A 90 -34.43 0.75 32.10
CA TYR A 90 -34.48 0.48 33.53
C TYR A 90 -35.12 1.64 34.31
N LEU A 91 -34.73 2.89 34.03
CA LEU A 91 -35.28 4.07 34.70
C LEU A 91 -36.78 4.25 34.46
N LEU A 92 -37.28 3.89 33.28
CA LEU A 92 -38.70 4.04 32.92
C LEU A 92 -39.58 2.90 33.46
N ALA A 93 -39.08 1.66 33.44
CA ALA A 93 -39.88 0.48 33.77
C ALA A 93 -39.60 -0.11 35.15
N GLY A 94 -38.45 0.21 35.76
CA GLY A 94 -38.01 -0.34 37.04
C GLY A 94 -37.72 -1.85 37.03
N LYS A 95 -37.42 -2.43 35.87
CA LYS A 95 -37.19 -3.87 35.70
C LYS A 95 -35.75 -4.17 35.28
N ASP A 96 -35.09 -5.06 36.00
CA ASP A 96 -33.68 -5.45 35.78
C ASP A 96 -33.40 -6.02 34.39
N GLU A 97 -34.41 -6.57 33.71
CA GLU A 97 -34.28 -7.09 32.34
C GLU A 97 -33.76 -6.03 31.35
N PHE A 98 -34.04 -4.74 31.59
CA PHE A 98 -33.53 -3.63 30.79
C PHE A 98 -32.05 -3.30 31.06
N LEU A 99 -31.42 -3.86 32.09
CA LEU A 99 -29.99 -3.67 32.37
C LEU A 99 -29.10 -4.61 31.54
N ALA A 100 -29.66 -5.58 30.81
CA ALA A 100 -28.87 -6.48 29.98
C ALA A 100 -28.14 -5.75 28.83
N PRO A 101 -28.79 -4.89 28.01
CA PRO A 101 -28.10 -4.05 27.03
C PRO A 101 -27.03 -3.15 27.66
N TYR A 102 -27.29 -2.61 28.85
CA TYR A 102 -26.32 -1.79 29.57
C TYR A 102 -25.04 -2.55 29.92
N THR A 103 -25.22 -3.72 30.53
CA THR A 103 -24.09 -4.54 30.98
C THR A 103 -23.27 -5.07 29.81
N VAL A 104 -23.93 -5.50 28.73
CA VAL A 104 -23.27 -5.99 27.51
C VAL A 104 -22.56 -4.85 26.78
N GLY A 105 -23.24 -3.71 26.60
CA GLY A 105 -22.68 -2.53 25.96
C GLY A 105 -21.46 -2.00 26.71
N GLN A 106 -21.49 -1.95 28.05
CA GLN A 106 -20.35 -1.47 28.85
C GLN A 106 -19.10 -2.33 28.65
N ARG A 107 -19.25 -3.67 28.63
CA ARG A 107 -18.11 -4.58 28.38
C ARG A 107 -17.58 -4.42 26.96
N SER A 108 -18.48 -4.34 25.97
CA SER A 108 -18.12 -4.21 24.56
C SER A 108 -17.45 -2.88 24.26
N PHE A 109 -17.94 -1.78 24.84
CA PHE A 109 -17.34 -0.46 24.75
C PHE A 109 -15.91 -0.45 25.30
N LYS A 110 -15.71 -0.96 26.53
CA LYS A 110 -14.37 -1.01 27.16
C LYS A 110 -13.38 -1.83 26.35
N LYS A 111 -13.82 -3.00 25.86
CA LYS A 111 -13.00 -3.85 24.99
C LYS A 111 -12.67 -3.15 23.68
N GLY A 112 -13.68 -2.58 23.01
CA GLY A 112 -13.51 -1.89 21.74
C GLY A 112 -12.53 -0.71 21.82
N ILE A 113 -12.61 0.11 22.87
CA ILE A 113 -11.64 1.18 23.12
C ILE A 113 -10.23 0.61 23.26
N SER A 114 -10.05 -0.43 24.09
CA SER A 114 -8.74 -1.03 24.33
C SER A 114 -8.14 -1.61 23.06
N ASP A 115 -8.92 -2.35 22.29
CA ASP A 115 -8.48 -2.98 21.04
C ASP A 115 -8.14 -1.91 19.99
N LEU A 116 -9.01 -0.92 19.80
CA LEU A 116 -8.82 0.10 18.77
C LEU A 116 -7.59 0.97 19.06
N LYS A 117 -7.27 1.23 20.34
CA LYS A 117 -6.00 1.89 20.72
C LYS A 117 -4.76 1.12 20.27
N GLN A 118 -4.82 -0.21 20.24
CA GLN A 118 -3.70 -1.03 19.73
C GLN A 118 -3.60 -0.94 18.22
N VAL A 119 -4.75 -1.01 17.53
CA VAL A 119 -4.85 -0.93 16.06
C VAL A 119 -4.29 0.40 15.54
N VAL A 120 -4.59 1.52 16.21
CA VAL A 120 -4.14 2.87 15.81
C VAL A 120 -2.94 3.38 16.63
N SER A 121 -2.13 2.48 17.19
CA SER A 121 -1.03 2.83 18.11
C SER A 121 0.07 3.68 17.48
N ASP A 122 0.17 3.68 16.16
CA ASP A 122 1.06 4.53 15.36
C ASP A 122 0.54 5.96 15.18
N ASN A 123 -0.71 6.24 15.59
CA ASN A 123 -1.35 7.55 15.52
C ASN A 123 -1.68 8.09 16.93
N PRO A 124 -0.74 8.78 17.60
CA PRO A 124 -0.93 9.26 18.97
C PRO A 124 -2.18 10.13 19.18
N ALA A 125 -2.56 10.92 18.18
CA ALA A 125 -3.75 11.77 18.26
C ALA A 125 -5.05 10.94 18.32
N GLN A 126 -5.13 9.83 17.57
CA GLN A 126 -6.27 8.91 17.64
C GLN A 126 -6.30 8.15 18.96
N VAL A 127 -5.15 7.72 19.46
CA VAL A 127 -5.04 7.07 20.77
C VAL A 127 -5.54 8.00 21.88
N GLN A 128 -5.14 9.27 21.85
CA GLN A 128 -5.60 10.28 22.80
C GLN A 128 -7.12 10.50 22.70
N LEU A 129 -7.66 10.61 21.48
CA LEU A 129 -9.11 10.77 21.29
C LEU A 129 -9.90 9.59 21.86
N LEU A 130 -9.42 8.36 21.72
CA LEU A 130 -10.04 7.18 22.32
C LEU A 130 -10.01 7.20 23.86
N GLU A 131 -8.95 7.77 24.46
CA GLU A 131 -8.88 7.99 25.91
C GLU A 131 -9.92 9.03 26.36
N GLU A 132 -10.04 10.13 25.64
CA GLU A 132 -11.04 11.18 25.89
C GLU A 132 -12.48 10.65 25.75
N MET A 133 -12.73 9.80 24.76
CA MET A 133 -14.01 9.10 24.60
C MET A 133 -14.33 8.20 25.81
N ALA A 134 -13.34 7.45 26.29
CA ALA A 134 -13.51 6.60 27.47
C ALA A 134 -13.80 7.41 28.74
N LEU A 135 -13.13 8.57 28.91
CA LEU A 135 -13.40 9.49 30.01
C LEU A 135 -14.81 10.07 29.91
N THR A 136 -15.25 10.47 28.72
CA THR A 136 -16.59 11.01 28.48
C THR A 136 -17.68 10.02 28.89
N ILE A 137 -17.56 8.75 28.50
CA ILE A 137 -18.52 7.70 28.89
C ILE A 137 -18.43 7.38 30.38
N SER A 138 -17.23 7.35 30.97
CA SER A 138 -17.06 7.19 32.42
C SER A 138 -17.75 8.32 33.20
N ASP A 139 -17.65 9.56 32.73
CA ASP A 139 -18.30 10.70 33.38
C ASP A 139 -19.82 10.67 33.24
N TRP A 140 -20.33 10.23 32.09
CA TRP A 140 -21.77 9.94 31.93
C TRP A 140 -22.26 8.90 32.94
N GLN A 141 -21.54 7.77 33.10
CA GLN A 141 -21.89 6.70 34.05
C GLN A 141 -21.90 7.13 35.53
N LYS A 142 -21.17 8.19 35.89
CA LYS A 142 -21.13 8.72 37.26
C LYS A 142 -22.26 9.71 37.54
N LYS A 143 -22.79 10.36 36.50
CA LYS A 143 -23.73 11.48 36.61
C LYS A 143 -25.18 11.08 36.34
N VAL A 144 -25.39 9.98 35.64
CA VAL A 144 -26.70 9.40 35.28
C VAL A 144 -26.86 8.09 36.03
#